data_AF-A0A498G629-F1
#
_entry.id   AF-A0A498G629-F1
#
_cell.length_a   1.000
_cell.length_b   1.000
_cell.length_c   1.000
_cell.angle_alpha   90.00
_cell.angle_beta   90.00
_cell.angle_gamma   90.00
#
_symmetry.space_group_name_H-M   'P 1'
#
loop_
_entity.id
_entity.type
_entity.pdbx_description
1 polymer ?
#
loop_
_entity_poly.entity_id
_entity_poly.type
_entity_poly.pdbx_seq_one_letter_code
_entity_poly.pdbx_strand_id
1 'polypeptide(L)'
;MTLMLDAARLAAALNILLLLVVIGVWVNTYREIRAPFTLASIVFAGFLLAENVVALYFYFTAPAMPTIAVQVMMILQILETAGISVLAYVTWQ
;
A
#
# COMPACT_ATOMS: atom_id res chain seq x y z
N MET A 1 20.49 10.10 5.03
CA MET A 1 19.20 10.75 4.74
C MET A 1 18.62 10.30 3.40
N THR A 2 19.45 10.03 2.37
CA THR A 2 18.99 9.58 1.04
C THR A 2 18.57 8.11 1.00
N LEU A 3 19.41 7.18 1.49
CA LEU A 3 19.13 5.73 1.53
C LEU A 3 17.78 5.36 2.16
N MET A 4 17.44 6.05 3.25
CA MET A 4 16.21 5.81 3.99
C MET A 4 14.97 6.32 3.25
N LEU A 5 15.10 7.45 2.57
CA LEU A 5 14.06 8.00 1.70
C LEU A 5 13.88 7.12 0.46
N ASP A 6 14.97 6.61 -0.11
CA ASP A 6 14.93 5.70 -1.27
C ASP A 6 14.28 4.35 -0.92
N ALA A 7 14.60 3.79 0.26
CA ALA A 7 13.95 2.60 0.77
C ALA A 7 12.44 2.82 1.00
N ALA A 8 12.06 3.95 1.59
CA ALA A 8 10.65 4.30 1.82
C ALA A 8 9.87 4.49 0.51
N ARG A 9 10.48 5.12 -0.50
CA ARG A 9 9.90 5.26 -1.85
C ARG A 9 9.71 3.91 -2.52
N LEU A 10 10.71 3.03 -2.47
CA LEU A 10 10.62 1.67 -3.01
C LEU A 10 9.50 0.86 -2.34
N ALA A 11 9.41 0.92 -1.00
CA ALA A 11 8.37 0.24 -0.25
C ALA A 11 6.96 0.76 -0.61
N ALA A 12 6.78 2.08 -0.64
CA ALA A 12 5.50 2.70 -1.01
C ALA A 12 5.11 2.36 -2.46
N ALA A 13 6.04 2.41 -3.41
CA ALA A 13 5.78 2.04 -4.79
C ALA A 13 5.39 0.55 -4.93
N LEU A 14 6.06 -0.33 -4.19
CA LEU A 14 5.74 -1.76 -4.17
C LEU A 14 4.36 -2.03 -3.57
N ASN A 15 4.01 -1.34 -2.47
CA ASN A 15 2.68 -1.44 -1.86
C ASN A 15 1.58 -1.03 -2.82
N ILE A 16 1.77 0.08 -3.54
CA ILE A 16 0.81 0.55 -4.56
C ILE A 16 0.61 -0.53 -5.62
N LEU A 17 1.68 -1.10 -6.16
CA LEU A 17 1.58 -2.15 -7.19
C LEU A 17 0.85 -3.39 -6.66
N LEU A 18 1.20 -3.88 -5.47
CA LEU A 18 0.56 -5.05 -4.88
C LEU A 18 -0.93 -4.80 -4.60
N LEU A 19 -1.28 -3.63 -4.06
CA LEU A 19 -2.67 -3.25 -3.81
C LEU A 19 -3.48 -3.13 -5.10
N LEU A 20 -2.91 -2.57 -6.17
CA LEU A 20 -3.59 -2.53 -7.47
C LEU A 20 -3.92 -3.93 -7.99
N VAL A 21 -2.99 -4.88 -7.85
CA VAL A 21 -3.20 -6.28 -8.27
C VAL A 21 -4.31 -6.91 -7.44
N VAL A 22 -4.23 -6.83 -6.11
CA VAL A 22 -5.22 -7.41 -5.18
C VAL A 22 -6.61 -6.83 -5.43
N ILE A 23 -6.72 -5.50 -5.51
CA ILE A 23 -7.98 -4.81 -5.76
C ILE A 23 -8.54 -5.24 -7.12
N GLY A 24 -7.69 -5.36 -8.14
CA GLY A 24 -8.09 -5.85 -9.47
C GLY A 24 -8.70 -7.25 -9.41
N VAL A 25 -8.07 -8.18 -8.68
CA VAL A 25 -8.60 -9.53 -8.49
C VAL A 25 -9.95 -9.49 -7.75
N TRP A 26 -10.01 -8.79 -6.62
CA TRP A 26 -11.26 -8.72 -5.83
C TRP A 26 -12.40 -8.01 -6.55
N VAL A 27 -12.13 -7.00 -7.38
CA VAL A 27 -13.15 -6.37 -8.22
C VAL A 27 -13.75 -7.38 -9.20
N ASN A 28 -12.94 -8.24 -9.80
CA ASN A 28 -13.42 -9.32 -10.66
C ASN A 28 -14.23 -10.34 -9.85
N THR A 29 -13.70 -10.79 -8.71
CA THR A 29 -14.42 -11.71 -7.80
C THR A 29 -15.75 -11.13 -7.32
N TYR A 30 -15.80 -9.84 -7.01
CA TYR A 30 -17.01 -9.17 -6.55
C TYR A 30 -18.07 -9.10 -7.66
N ARG A 31 -17.66 -8.93 -8.91
CA ARG A 31 -18.61 -8.95 -10.05
C ARG A 31 -19.30 -10.30 -10.21
N GLU A 32 -18.61 -11.39 -9.88
CA GLU A 32 -19.13 -12.75 -9.96
C GLU A 32 -19.94 -13.15 -8.73
N ILE A 33 -19.36 -13.03 -7.54
CA ILE A 33 -19.90 -13.58 -6.28
C ILE A 33 -20.76 -12.56 -5.53
N ARG A 34 -20.48 -11.25 -5.70
CA ARG A 34 -21.14 -10.13 -5.01
C ARG A 34 -21.14 -10.24 -3.48
N ALA A 35 -20.13 -10.91 -2.93
CA ALA A 35 -20.01 -11.05 -1.48
C ALA A 35 -19.76 -9.67 -0.81
N PRO A 36 -20.50 -9.32 0.24
CA PRO A 36 -20.35 -8.03 0.93
C PRO A 36 -18.97 -7.88 1.58
N PHE A 37 -18.37 -8.99 2.01
CA PHE A 37 -17.01 -8.99 2.57
C PHE A 37 -15.97 -8.55 1.54
N THR A 38 -16.06 -9.02 0.29
CA THR A 38 -15.14 -8.61 -0.80
C THR A 38 -15.23 -7.12 -1.07
N LEU A 39 -16.43 -6.52 -1.04
CA LEU A 39 -16.58 -5.07 -1.17
C LEU A 39 -15.89 -4.33 -0.04
N ALA A 40 -16.08 -4.77 1.21
CA ALA A 40 -15.41 -4.17 2.37
C ALA A 40 -13.88 -4.28 2.25
N SER A 41 -13.37 -5.42 1.80
CA SER A 41 -11.94 -5.62 1.54
C SER A 41 -11.41 -4.68 0.45
N ILE A 42 -12.14 -4.49 -0.66
CA ILE A 42 -11.79 -3.54 -1.73
C ILE A 42 -11.69 -2.11 -1.19
N VAL A 43 -12.69 -1.68 -0.42
CA VAL A 43 -12.69 -0.33 0.18
C VAL A 43 -11.51 -0.15 1.11
N PHE A 44 -11.25 -1.13 1.98
CA PHE A 44 -10.12 -1.11 2.90
C PHE A 44 -8.76 -1.04 2.17
N ALA A 45 -8.56 -1.89 1.17
CA ALA A 45 -7.36 -1.86 0.32
C ALA A 45 -7.25 -0.54 -0.47
N GLY A 46 -8.37 0.05 -0.86
CA GLY A 46 -8.40 1.37 -1.49
C GLY A 46 -7.88 2.49 -0.57
N PHE A 47 -8.21 2.45 0.72
CA PHE A 47 -7.66 3.39 1.70
C PHE A 47 -6.16 3.21 1.89
N LEU A 48 -5.69 1.96 2.02
CA LEU A 48 -4.25 1.68 2.07
C LEU A 48 -3.52 2.15 0.81
N LEU A 49 -4.14 2.03 -0.36
CA LEU A 49 -3.56 2.49 -1.62
C LEU A 49 -3.46 4.01 -1.64
N ALA A 50 -4.51 4.72 -1.20
CA ALA A 50 -4.49 6.17 -1.08
C ALA A 50 -3.39 6.64 -0.11
N GLU A 51 -3.24 5.98 1.04
CA GLU A 51 -2.18 6.26 2.01
C GLU A 51 -0.78 6.12 1.38
N ASN A 52 -0.52 5.01 0.69
CA ASN A 52 0.78 4.78 0.05
C ASN A 52 1.07 5.77 -1.09
N VAL A 53 0.05 6.14 -1.88
CA VAL A 53 0.17 7.17 -2.92
C VAL A 53 0.52 8.53 -2.31
N VAL A 54 -0.16 8.91 -1.23
CA VAL A 54 0.09 10.17 -0.52
C VAL A 54 1.49 10.16 0.10
N ALA A 55 1.90 9.07 0.73
CA ALA A 55 3.25 8.91 1.29
C ALA A 55 4.32 9.06 0.19
N LEU A 56 4.14 8.40 -0.95
CA LEU A 56 5.05 8.50 -2.09
C LEU A 56 5.13 9.95 -2.62
N TYR A 57 3.98 10.63 -2.74
CA TYR A 57 3.93 12.05 -3.14
C TYR A 57 4.72 12.95 -2.19
N PHE A 58 4.56 12.76 -0.87
CA PHE A 58 5.35 13.51 0.12
C PHE A 58 6.84 13.17 0.04
N TYR A 59 7.23 11.93 -0.23
CA TYR A 59 8.65 11.59 -0.42
C TYR A 59 9.30 12.26 -1.63
N PHE A 60 8.54 12.61 -2.67
CA PHE A 60 9.04 13.37 -3.82
C PHE A 60 9.00 14.89 -3.63
N THR A 61 7.99 15.39 -2.91
CA THR A 61 7.66 16.82 -2.88
C THR A 61 8.08 17.54 -1.60
N ALA A 62 8.36 16.81 -0.50
CA ALA A 62 8.42 17.42 0.82
C ALA A 62 9.61 18.41 1.01
N PRO A 63 9.33 19.68 1.35
CA PRO A 63 10.31 20.56 1.98
C PRO A 63 10.51 20.13 3.45
N ALA A 64 11.78 20.06 3.89
CA ALA A 64 12.24 19.85 5.27
C ALA A 64 11.28 19.07 6.20
N MET A 65 11.02 17.80 5.89
CA MET A 65 10.23 16.94 6.76
C MET A 65 11.09 16.43 7.94
N PRO A 66 10.58 16.40 9.18
CA PRO A 66 11.32 15.88 10.32
C PRO A 66 11.78 14.44 10.08
N THR A 67 13.05 14.14 10.33
CA THR A 67 13.64 12.81 10.07
C THR A 67 12.87 11.68 10.78
N ILE A 68 12.34 11.95 11.98
CA ILE A 68 11.54 11.00 12.74
C ILE A 68 10.23 10.64 12.05
N ALA A 69 9.58 11.59 11.36
CA ALA A 69 8.33 11.36 10.65
C ALA A 69 8.57 10.45 9.43
N VAL A 70 9.66 10.69 8.69
CA VAL A 70 10.07 9.83 7.57
C VAL A 70 10.39 8.42 8.07
N GLN A 71 11.05 8.30 9.23
CA GLN A 71 11.38 7.01 9.83
C GLN A 71 10.17 6.18 10.22
N VAL A 72 9.22 6.80 10.91
CA VAL A 72 8.00 6.12 11.36
C VAL A 72 7.17 5.70 10.15
N MET A 73 6.98 6.59 9.16
CA MET A 73 6.25 6.22 7.95
C MET A 73 6.93 5.11 7.17
N MET A 74 8.27 5.13 7.04
CA MET A 74 8.99 4.05 6.37
C MET A 74 8.76 2.69 7.05
N ILE A 75 8.79 2.64 8.39
CA ILE A 75 8.54 1.40 9.13
C ILE A 75 7.11 0.91 8.90
N LEU A 76 6.12 1.82 8.94
CA LEU A 76 4.73 1.48 8.63
C LEU A 76 4.59 0.95 7.20
N GLN A 77 5.21 1.61 6.22
CA GLN A 77 5.21 1.16 4.82
C GLN A 77 5.78 -0.26 4.68
N ILE A 78 6.87 -0.58 5.38
CA ILE A 78 7.49 -1.91 5.35
C ILE A 78 6.55 -2.97 5.97
N LEU A 79 5.94 -2.65 7.11
CA LEU A 79 4.97 -3.54 7.75
C LEU A 79 3.73 -3.75 6.86
N GLU A 80 3.25 -2.69 6.21
CA GLU A 80 2.22 -2.79 5.20
C GLU A 80 2.65 -3.67 4.03
N THR A 81 3.88 -3.53 3.52
CA THR A 81 4.38 -4.41 2.44
C THR A 81 4.28 -5.87 2.84
N ALA A 82 4.68 -6.22 4.06
CA ALA A 82 4.56 -7.57 4.56
C ALA A 82 3.08 -8.02 4.61
N GLY A 83 2.20 -7.18 5.16
CA GLY A 83 0.77 -7.47 5.26
C GLY A 83 0.09 -7.64 3.89
N ILE A 84 0.35 -6.72 2.97
CA ILE A 84 -0.19 -6.74 1.61
C ILE A 84 0.37 -7.93 0.84
N SER A 85 1.63 -8.29 1.03
CA SER A 85 2.23 -9.47 0.39
C SER A 85 1.55 -10.77 0.84
N VAL A 86 1.28 -10.92 2.14
CA VAL A 86 0.51 -12.06 2.66
C VAL A 86 -0.89 -12.07 2.06
N LEU A 87 -1.54 -10.91 2.00
CA LEU A 87 -2.87 -10.78 1.47
C LEU A 87 -2.94 -11.06 -0.04
N ALA A 88 -1.94 -10.63 -0.81
CA ALA A 88 -1.78 -10.96 -2.22
C ALA A 88 -1.54 -12.45 -2.43
N TYR A 89 -0.69 -13.07 -1.60
CA TYR A 89 -0.44 -14.51 -1.62
C TYR A 89 -1.73 -15.31 -1.37
N VAL A 90 -2.49 -14.95 -0.34
CA VAL A 90 -3.78 -15.60 -0.02
C VAL A 90 -4.82 -15.37 -1.11
N THR A 91 -4.79 -14.22 -1.79
CA THR A 91 -5.71 -13.92 -2.89
C THR A 91 -5.39 -14.74 -4.15
N TRP A 92 -4.13 -15.15 -4.32
CA TRP A 92 -3.69 -15.99 -5.45
C TRP A 92 -3.96 -17.48 -5.24
N GLN A 93 -3.94 -17.94 -3.98
CA GLN A 93 -4.17 -19.34 -3.59
C GLN A 93 -5.62 -19.77 -3.81
#